data_AF-A0A928PDI0-F1
#
_entry.id   AF-A0A928PDI0-F1
#
_cell.length_a   1.000
_cell.length_b   1.000
_cell.length_c   1.000
_cell.angle_alpha   90.00
_cell.angle_beta   90.00
_cell.angle_gamma   90.00
#
_symmetry.space_group_name_H-M   'P 1'
#
loop_
_entity.id
_entity.type
_entity.pdbx_description
1 polymer ?
#
loop_
_entity_poly.entity_id
_entity_poly.type
_entity_poly.pdbx_seq_one_letter_code
_entity_poly.pdbx_strand_id
1 'polypeptide(L)'
;MEQNVSNNANESLQHHGILGMKWGIRRYQNPDGTLTEAGRKRLDQKDTKWAHKREEKIYNQTYSKSRREVNKFVKELNRQISPTNANGRLSATYVNAYNQKLAEIMNKNVKEIHAPSGKVVKWVAKRGEVGVHMALADAGYDLSQLKRGVYGSGRIAYRKTSVDVG
;
A
#
# COMPACT_ATOMS: atom_id res chain seq x y z
N MET A 1 -6.59 -54.01 -60.67
CA MET A 1 -7.00 -54.15 -59.25
C MET A 1 -5.70 -54.14 -58.45
N GLU A 2 -5.37 -53.00 -57.84
CA GLU A 2 -5.54 -52.74 -56.39
C GLU A 2 -4.35 -53.33 -55.59
N GLN A 3 -3.63 -52.66 -54.68
CA GLN A 3 -3.94 -51.53 -53.80
C GLN A 3 -2.69 -50.70 -53.44
N ASN A 4 -2.85 -49.37 -53.33
CA ASN A 4 -1.91 -48.45 -52.67
C ASN A 4 -2.09 -48.56 -51.15
N VAL A 5 -1.10 -49.06 -50.42
CA VAL A 5 -1.11 -49.04 -48.95
C VAL A 5 -0.49 -47.74 -48.46
N SER A 6 -1.34 -46.85 -47.97
CA SER A 6 -0.99 -45.61 -47.27
C SER A 6 -0.28 -45.93 -45.95
N ASN A 7 1.02 -45.67 -45.88
CA ASN A 7 1.77 -45.64 -44.61
C ASN A 7 1.54 -44.28 -43.94
N ASN A 8 0.39 -44.14 -43.27
CA ASN A 8 0.16 -43.02 -42.36
C ASN A 8 0.73 -43.40 -40.99
N ALA A 9 2.05 -43.22 -40.84
CA ALA A 9 2.72 -43.38 -39.57
C ALA A 9 2.23 -42.26 -38.64
N ASN A 10 1.34 -42.62 -37.72
CA ASN A 10 0.86 -41.75 -36.66
C ASN A 10 2.05 -41.30 -35.79
N GLU A 11 2.60 -40.12 -36.08
CA GLU A 11 3.57 -39.44 -35.22
C GLU A 11 2.87 -38.96 -33.95
N SER A 12 2.67 -39.86 -32.99
CA SER A 12 2.20 -39.49 -31.66
C SER A 12 3.34 -38.84 -30.89
N LEU A 13 3.19 -37.56 -30.53
CA LEU A 13 4.12 -36.86 -29.64
C LEU A 13 3.92 -37.39 -28.21
N GLN A 14 4.62 -38.46 -27.83
CA GLN A 14 4.58 -39.00 -26.47
C GLN A 14 5.54 -38.23 -25.56
N HIS A 15 5.00 -37.57 -24.54
CA HIS A 15 5.81 -36.91 -23.51
C HIS A 15 6.13 -37.87 -22.37
N HIS A 16 7.36 -38.38 -22.33
CA HIS A 16 7.87 -39.11 -21.16
C HIS A 16 8.37 -38.09 -20.13
N GLY A 17 7.70 -37.99 -18.99
CA GLY A 17 8.21 -37.21 -17.86
C GLY A 17 9.47 -37.87 -17.28
N ILE A 18 10.50 -37.08 -16.95
CA ILE A 18 11.71 -37.60 -16.30
C ILE A 18 11.35 -38.08 -14.89
N LEU A 19 11.64 -39.35 -14.58
CA LEU A 19 11.39 -39.96 -13.27
C LEU A 19 12.10 -39.13 -12.19
N GLY A 20 11.33 -38.50 -11.30
CA GLY A 20 11.85 -37.64 -10.22
C GLY A 20 11.68 -36.13 -10.43
N MET A 21 11.20 -35.68 -11.60
CA MET A 21 10.79 -34.28 -11.77
C MET A 21 9.55 -33.96 -10.92
N LYS A 22 9.75 -33.21 -9.83
CA LYS A 22 8.67 -32.63 -9.03
C LYS A 22 8.24 -31.29 -9.65
N TRP A 23 7.17 -31.31 -10.43
CA TRP A 23 6.48 -30.08 -10.87
C TRP A 23 5.78 -29.44 -9.67
N GLY A 24 5.98 -28.13 -9.44
CA GLY A 24 5.21 -27.37 -8.45
C GLY A 24 5.75 -27.29 -7.02
N ILE A 25 7.08 -27.26 -6.80
CA ILE A 25 7.64 -26.96 -5.47
C ILE A 25 7.15 -25.58 -4.98
N ARG A 26 6.24 -25.62 -3.99
CA ARG A 26 5.69 -24.44 -3.32
C ARG A 26 6.72 -23.83 -2.36
N ARG A 27 7.71 -23.12 -2.90
CA ARG A 27 8.78 -22.47 -2.10
C ARG A 27 8.25 -21.42 -1.10
N TYR A 28 7.12 -20.79 -1.41
CA TYR A 28 6.59 -19.65 -0.66
C TYR A 28 5.16 -19.87 -0.15
N GLN A 29 4.63 -21.08 -0.31
CA GLN A 29 3.29 -21.43 0.15
C GLN A 29 3.38 -22.67 1.05
N ASN A 30 2.65 -22.63 2.15
CA ASN A 30 2.39 -23.78 3.01
C ASN A 30 1.49 -24.79 2.27
N PRO A 31 1.39 -26.04 2.75
CA PRO A 31 0.51 -27.05 2.15
C PRO A 31 -0.95 -26.60 2.04
N ASP A 32 -1.42 -25.83 3.03
CA ASP A 32 -2.76 -25.22 3.08
C ASP A 32 -2.98 -24.06 2.08
N GLY A 33 -1.94 -23.67 1.33
CA GLY A 33 -1.99 -22.58 0.35
C GLY A 33 -1.67 -21.19 0.91
N THR A 34 -1.54 -21.03 2.23
CA THR A 34 -1.13 -19.76 2.84
C THR A 34 0.35 -19.48 2.56
N LEU A 35 0.78 -18.22 2.68
CA LEU A 35 2.20 -17.88 2.45
C LEU A 35 3.08 -18.33 3.62
N THR A 36 4.24 -18.90 3.31
CA THR A 36 5.31 -19.08 4.30
C THR A 36 5.80 -17.72 4.79
N GLU A 37 6.53 -17.66 5.91
CA GLU A 37 7.11 -16.41 6.40
C GLU A 37 8.03 -15.76 5.36
N ALA A 38 8.84 -16.56 4.67
CA ALA A 38 9.66 -16.11 3.55
C ALA A 38 8.81 -15.58 2.38
N GLY A 39 7.67 -16.22 2.09
CA GLY A 39 6.69 -15.75 1.12
C GLY A 39 6.10 -14.39 1.48
N ARG A 40 5.71 -14.19 2.74
CA ARG A 40 5.21 -12.91 3.26
C ARG A 40 6.27 -11.81 3.15
N LYS A 41 7.51 -12.07 3.60
CA LYS A 41 8.64 -11.11 3.50
C LYS A 41 8.93 -10.71 2.06
N ARG A 42 8.93 -11.68 1.13
CA ARG A 42 9.11 -11.40 -0.30
C ARG A 42 7.99 -10.53 -0.87
N LEU A 43 6.75 -10.76 -0.44
CA LEU A 43 5.61 -9.98 -0.88
C LEU A 43 5.66 -8.54 -0.34
N ASP A 44 6.04 -8.36 0.92
CA ASP A 44 6.23 -7.05 1.55
C ASP A 44 7.34 -6.22 0.86
N GLN A 45 8.44 -6.86 0.46
CA GLN A 45 9.48 -6.21 -0.34
C GLN A 45 8.97 -5.76 -1.72
N LYS A 46 8.08 -6.54 -2.36
CA LYS A 46 7.45 -6.14 -3.62
C LYS A 46 6.53 -4.94 -3.42
N ASP A 47 5.75 -4.94 -2.35
CA ASP A 47 4.87 -3.83 -1.98
C ASP A 47 5.67 -2.55 -1.74
N THR A 48 6.76 -2.63 -0.98
CA THR A 48 7.65 -1.49 -0.70
C THR A 48 8.23 -0.90 -1.98
N LYS A 49 8.76 -1.76 -2.87
CA LYS A 49 9.28 -1.33 -4.18
C LYS A 49 8.20 -0.71 -5.06
N TRP A 50 7.00 -1.29 -5.06
CA TRP A 50 5.85 -0.79 -5.80
C TRP A 50 5.41 0.57 -5.27
N ALA A 51 5.38 0.74 -3.95
CA ALA A 51 4.99 1.97 -3.27
C ALA A 51 5.97 3.09 -3.63
N HIS A 52 7.27 2.90 -3.41
CA HIS A 52 8.28 3.90 -3.78
C HIS A 52 8.22 4.32 -5.24
N LYS A 53 7.97 3.39 -6.17
CA LYS A 53 7.88 3.72 -7.60
C LYS A 53 6.64 4.54 -7.96
N ARG A 54 5.55 4.41 -7.20
CA ARG A 54 4.24 4.99 -7.55
C ARG A 54 3.77 6.10 -6.64
N GLU A 55 4.39 6.25 -5.47
CA GLU A 55 4.00 7.19 -4.41
C GLU A 55 3.76 8.59 -4.95
N GLU A 56 4.77 9.16 -5.62
CA GLU A 56 4.68 10.52 -6.16
C GLU A 56 3.53 10.69 -7.16
N LYS A 57 3.37 9.72 -8.06
CA LYS A 57 2.30 9.75 -9.07
C LYS A 57 0.92 9.67 -8.41
N ILE A 58 0.76 8.78 -7.43
CA ILE A 58 -0.49 8.61 -6.68
C ILE A 58 -0.76 9.88 -5.86
N TYR A 59 0.24 10.43 -5.19
CA TYR A 59 0.15 11.67 -4.43
C TYR A 59 -0.33 12.82 -5.31
N ASN A 60 0.37 13.10 -6.41
CA ASN A 60 0.05 14.23 -7.30
C ASN A 60 -1.35 14.10 -7.90
N GLN A 61 -1.74 12.88 -8.30
CA GLN A 61 -3.07 12.63 -8.86
C GLN A 61 -4.19 12.82 -7.81
N THR A 62 -3.99 12.33 -6.59
CA THR A 62 -4.98 12.44 -5.51
C THR A 62 -5.06 13.86 -4.96
N TYR A 63 -3.92 14.52 -4.80
CA TYR A 63 -3.81 15.91 -4.38
C TYR A 63 -4.46 16.86 -5.38
N SER A 64 -4.18 16.69 -6.68
CA SER A 64 -4.78 17.51 -7.75
C SER A 64 -6.32 17.49 -7.69
N LYS A 65 -6.91 16.30 -7.49
CA LYS A 65 -8.37 16.15 -7.30
C LYS A 65 -8.88 16.78 -6.01
N SER A 66 -8.08 16.74 -4.96
CA SER A 66 -8.41 17.25 -3.63
C SER A 66 -8.19 18.76 -3.48
N ARG A 67 -7.46 19.39 -4.41
CA ARG A 67 -6.95 20.76 -4.32
C ARG A 67 -8.02 21.79 -3.98
N ARG A 68 -9.19 21.70 -4.60
CA ARG A 68 -10.30 22.64 -4.35
C ARG A 68 -10.80 22.57 -2.91
N GLU A 69 -10.99 21.36 -2.39
CA GLU A 69 -11.50 21.12 -1.04
C GLU A 69 -10.45 21.49 0.02
N VAL A 70 -9.18 21.13 -0.23
CA VAL A 70 -8.04 21.53 0.61
C VAL A 70 -7.93 23.05 0.70
N ASN A 71 -7.96 23.76 -0.43
CA ASN A 71 -7.87 25.22 -0.44
C ASN A 71 -9.03 25.89 0.30
N LYS A 72 -10.25 25.36 0.16
CA LYS A 72 -11.41 25.86 0.90
C LYS A 72 -11.21 25.67 2.41
N PHE A 73 -10.74 24.50 2.82
CA PHE A 73 -10.46 24.22 4.22
C PHE A 73 -9.34 25.10 4.79
N VAL A 74 -8.23 25.29 4.08
CA VAL A 74 -7.12 26.15 4.52
C VAL A 74 -7.59 27.60 4.73
N LYS A 75 -8.43 28.13 3.84
CA LYS A 75 -9.03 29.46 4.00
C LYS A 75 -9.83 29.56 5.29
N GLU A 76 -10.62 28.55 5.62
CA GLU A 76 -11.41 28.51 6.85
C GLU A 76 -10.53 28.33 8.09
N LEU A 77 -9.54 27.44 8.03
CA LEU A 77 -8.61 27.19 9.13
C LEU A 77 -7.83 28.47 9.51
N ASN A 78 -7.40 29.25 8.52
CA ASN A 78 -6.71 30.54 8.74
C ASN A 78 -7.59 31.58 9.46
N ARG A 79 -8.92 31.46 9.41
CA ARG A 79 -9.83 32.34 10.17
C ARG A 79 -9.96 31.94 11.63
N GLN A 80 -9.70 30.66 11.93
CA GLN A 80 -9.88 30.08 13.26
C GLN A 80 -8.57 30.00 14.05
N ILE A 81 -7.47 29.61 13.38
CA ILE A 81 -6.19 29.31 14.00
C ILE A 81 -5.07 29.96 13.18
N SER A 82 -4.19 30.71 13.84
CA SER A 82 -3.00 31.27 13.20
C SER A 82 -2.04 30.15 12.73
N PRO A 83 -1.52 30.20 11.49
CA PRO A 83 -0.53 29.24 11.00
C PRO A 83 0.78 29.26 11.79
N THR A 84 1.10 30.38 12.42
CA THR A 84 2.35 30.59 13.16
C THR A 84 2.07 30.93 14.63
N ASN A 85 2.98 30.48 15.49
CA ASN A 85 3.03 30.85 16.89
C ASN A 85 3.67 32.25 17.05
N ALA A 86 3.65 32.79 18.27
CA ALA A 86 4.30 34.06 18.61
C ALA A 86 5.78 34.14 18.17
N ASN A 87 6.48 33.00 18.12
CA ASN A 87 7.88 32.92 17.72
C ASN A 87 8.10 32.79 16.20
N GLY A 88 7.06 33.01 15.38
CA GLY A 88 7.12 32.88 13.92
C GLY A 88 7.23 31.45 13.38
N ARG A 89 7.34 30.44 14.26
CA ARG A 89 7.36 29.02 13.91
C ARG A 89 5.95 28.51 13.58
N LEU A 90 5.85 27.53 12.68
CA LEU A 90 4.57 26.88 12.37
C LEU A 90 3.93 26.29 13.63
N SER A 91 2.64 26.56 13.80
CA SER A 91 1.86 26.06 14.92
C SER A 91 1.62 24.57 14.78
N ALA A 92 2.03 23.79 15.79
CA ALA A 92 1.82 22.34 15.79
C ALA A 92 0.33 21.98 15.73
N THR A 93 -0.55 22.77 16.36
CA THR A 93 -2.01 22.56 16.31
C THR A 93 -2.54 22.81 14.91
N TYR A 94 -2.09 23.87 14.25
CA TYR A 94 -2.44 24.16 12.85
C TYR A 94 -1.98 23.05 11.91
N VAL A 95 -0.72 22.62 12.02
CA VAL A 95 -0.16 21.56 11.17
C VAL A 95 -0.90 20.23 11.37
N ASN A 96 -1.18 19.85 12.62
CA ASN A 96 -1.92 18.62 12.89
C ASN A 96 -3.34 18.67 12.32
N ALA A 97 -4.07 19.77 12.50
CA ALA A 97 -5.41 19.96 11.95
C ALA A 97 -5.40 19.91 10.42
N TYR A 98 -4.42 20.59 9.79
CA TYR A 98 -4.21 20.56 8.35
C TYR A 98 -3.93 19.14 7.83
N ASN A 99 -2.98 18.42 8.43
CA ASN A 99 -2.60 17.09 8.00
C ASN A 99 -3.75 16.07 8.16
N GLN A 100 -4.50 16.15 9.25
CA GLN A 100 -5.67 15.30 9.49
C GLN A 100 -6.72 15.50 8.41
N LYS A 101 -7.06 16.76 8.12
CA LYS A 101 -8.07 17.05 7.09
C LYS A 101 -7.58 16.70 5.69
N LEU A 102 -6.30 16.93 5.40
CA LEU A 102 -5.68 16.54 4.14
C LEU A 102 -5.77 15.03 3.93
N ALA A 103 -5.43 14.22 4.95
CA ALA A 103 -5.55 12.77 4.89
C ALA A 103 -7.00 12.31 4.63
N GLU A 104 -7.97 12.91 5.32
CA GLU A 104 -9.40 12.62 5.15
C GLU A 104 -9.85 12.88 3.70
N ILE A 105 -9.57 14.08 3.17
CA ILE A 105 -9.95 14.47 1.81
C ILE A 105 -9.25 13.58 0.78
N MET A 106 -7.95 13.30 0.97
CA MET A 106 -7.21 12.45 0.03
C MET A 106 -7.70 11.01 0.06
N ASN A 107 -8.09 10.46 1.21
CA ASN A 107 -8.70 9.13 1.31
C ASN A 107 -10.10 9.06 0.67
N LYS A 108 -10.84 10.17 0.65
CA LYS A 108 -12.13 10.24 -0.05
C LYS A 108 -11.97 10.22 -1.58
N ASN A 109 -10.90 10.85 -2.08
CA ASN A 109 -10.66 11.04 -3.52
C ASN A 109 -9.68 10.03 -4.14
N VAL A 110 -9.02 9.20 -3.32
CA VAL A 110 -8.14 8.13 -3.81
C VAL A 110 -8.98 7.04 -4.44
N LYS A 111 -8.61 6.63 -5.66
CA LYS A 111 -9.18 5.42 -6.26
C LYS A 111 -8.73 4.22 -5.44
N GLU A 112 -9.49 3.14 -5.47
CA GLU A 112 -9.05 1.89 -4.86
C GLU A 112 -7.83 1.34 -5.62
N ILE A 113 -6.64 1.60 -5.08
CA ILE A 113 -5.37 1.21 -5.66
C ILE A 113 -4.79 0.11 -4.78
N HIS A 114 -4.56 -1.04 -5.41
CA HIS A 114 -4.03 -2.23 -4.76
C HIS A 114 -2.54 -2.39 -5.05
N ALA A 115 -1.78 -2.70 -4.01
CA ALA A 115 -0.41 -3.19 -4.10
C ALA A 115 -0.39 -4.66 -4.59
N PRO A 116 0.78 -5.20 -4.99
CA PRO A 116 0.91 -6.61 -5.40
C PRO A 116 0.39 -7.61 -4.37
N SER A 117 0.40 -7.28 -3.08
CA SER A 117 -0.17 -8.10 -2.01
C SER A 117 -1.68 -8.04 -1.87
N GLY A 118 -2.35 -7.09 -2.54
CA GLY A 118 -3.75 -6.76 -2.30
C GLY A 118 -3.96 -5.68 -1.23
N LYS A 119 -2.91 -5.18 -0.57
CA LYS A 119 -3.03 -4.02 0.34
C LYS A 119 -3.51 -2.78 -0.41
N VAL A 120 -4.36 -1.99 0.24
CA VAL A 120 -4.91 -0.75 -0.29
C VAL A 120 -4.08 0.45 0.12
N VAL A 121 -3.97 1.42 -0.77
CA VAL A 121 -3.34 2.72 -0.48
C VAL A 121 -4.25 3.57 0.40
N LYS A 122 -3.69 4.07 1.51
CA LYS A 122 -4.33 5.03 2.42
C LYS A 122 -3.39 6.19 2.71
N TRP A 123 -3.94 7.39 2.86
CA TRP A 123 -3.22 8.58 3.30
C TRP A 123 -3.34 8.75 4.80
N VAL A 124 -2.20 8.96 5.47
CA VAL A 124 -2.15 9.14 6.92
C VAL A 124 -1.49 10.48 7.25
N ALA A 125 -2.06 11.21 8.22
CA ALA A 125 -1.53 12.49 8.65
C ALA A 125 -0.11 12.35 9.23
N LYS A 126 0.83 13.19 8.76
CA LYS A 126 2.17 13.25 9.35
C LYS A 126 2.12 13.92 10.72
N ARG A 127 3.02 13.51 11.62
CA ARG A 127 3.25 14.19 12.90
C ARG A 127 4.52 15.02 12.85
N GLY A 128 4.44 16.30 13.20
CA GLY A 128 5.60 17.21 13.29
C GLY A 128 6.08 17.77 11.95
N GLU A 129 5.67 17.19 10.83
CA GLU A 129 5.91 17.68 9.47
C GLU A 129 4.58 18.07 8.82
N VAL A 130 4.59 18.98 7.85
CA VAL A 130 3.41 19.29 7.04
C VAL A 130 3.19 18.20 5.99
N GLY A 131 1.97 17.72 5.86
CA GLY A 131 1.53 16.80 4.82
C GLY A 131 1.04 15.44 5.33
N VAL A 132 0.96 14.49 4.40
CA VAL A 132 0.51 13.12 4.63
C VAL A 132 1.56 12.13 4.17
N HIS A 133 1.44 10.89 4.64
CA HIS A 133 2.25 9.76 4.26
C HIS A 133 1.38 8.69 3.57
N MET A 134 1.93 8.04 2.55
CA MET A 134 1.26 6.94 1.87
C MET A 134 1.48 5.63 2.64
N ALA A 135 0.42 5.06 3.20
CA ALA A 135 0.44 3.78 3.89
C ALA A 135 -0.19 2.69 3.01
N LEU A 136 0.36 1.48 3.09
CA LEU A 136 -0.26 0.26 2.57
C LEU A 136 -0.95 -0.47 3.72
N ALA A 137 -2.26 -0.63 3.61
CA ALA A 137 -3.09 -1.20 4.65
C ALA A 137 -3.85 -2.42 4.13
N ASP A 138 -4.11 -3.41 4.97
CA ASP A 138 -4.98 -4.52 4.61
C ASP A 138 -6.42 -4.03 4.38
N ALA A 139 -7.18 -4.74 3.54
CA ALA A 139 -8.57 -4.39 3.27
C ALA A 139 -9.40 -4.47 4.58
N GLY A 140 -9.88 -3.31 5.06
CA GLY A 140 -10.59 -3.20 6.33
C GLY A 140 -9.74 -2.77 7.54
N TYR A 141 -8.45 -2.44 7.35
CA TYR A 141 -7.62 -1.89 8.42
C TYR A 141 -8.23 -0.61 9.03
N ASP A 142 -8.40 -0.60 10.35
CA ASP A 142 -8.98 0.52 11.07
C ASP A 142 -7.95 1.66 11.25
N LEU A 143 -8.14 2.73 10.48
CA LEU A 143 -7.32 3.94 10.54
C LEU A 143 -7.50 4.71 11.87
N SER A 144 -8.48 4.37 12.71
CA SER A 144 -8.65 4.99 14.04
C SER A 144 -7.41 4.79 14.92
N GLN A 145 -6.68 3.69 14.72
CA GLN A 145 -5.43 3.41 15.43
C GLN A 145 -4.33 4.45 15.13
N LEU A 146 -4.44 5.16 14.00
CA LEU A 146 -3.49 6.18 13.55
C LEU A 146 -3.91 7.61 13.95
N LYS A 147 -4.83 7.78 14.90
CA LYS A 147 -5.35 9.09 15.36
C LYS A 147 -4.25 10.09 15.75
N ARG A 148 -3.09 9.61 16.22
CA ARG A 148 -1.93 10.45 16.61
C ARG A 148 -0.96 10.76 15.47
N GLY A 149 -1.24 10.27 14.27
CA GLY A 149 -0.43 10.42 13.06
C GLY A 149 0.71 9.41 12.95
N VAL A 150 1.45 9.55 11.87
CA VAL A 150 2.62 8.73 11.52
C VAL A 150 3.80 9.67 11.27
N TYR A 151 5.02 9.26 11.64
CA TYR A 151 6.23 10.02 11.32
C TYR A 151 6.50 9.98 9.81
N GLY A 152 7.32 10.90 9.27
CA GLY A 152 7.70 10.87 7.85
C GLY A 152 8.31 9.54 7.37
N SER A 153 8.86 8.77 8.31
CA SER A 153 9.40 7.41 8.10
C SER A 153 8.37 6.29 8.02
N GLY A 154 7.07 6.58 8.17
CA GLY A 154 6.02 5.55 8.22
C GLY A 154 5.84 4.91 9.60
N ARG A 155 6.65 5.29 10.60
CA ARG A 155 6.52 4.78 11.98
C ARG A 155 5.33 5.42 12.68
N ILE A 156 4.48 4.60 13.30
CA ILE A 156 3.31 5.06 14.07
C ILE A 156 3.76 5.96 15.23
N ALA A 157 3.06 7.09 15.45
CA ALA A 157 3.53 8.11 16.37
C ALA A 157 3.62 7.71 17.87
N TYR A 158 2.95 6.64 18.35
CA TYR A 158 3.11 6.00 19.69
C TYR A 158 2.51 4.57 19.63
N ARG A 159 2.83 3.53 20.42
CA ARG A 159 3.56 3.33 21.69
C ARG A 159 4.49 2.10 21.59
N LYS A 160 5.64 2.15 22.27
CA LYS A 160 6.39 0.97 22.74
C LYS A 160 5.54 0.28 23.81
N THR A 161 4.61 -0.57 23.40
CA THR A 161 4.07 -1.62 24.26
C THR A 161 4.60 -2.90 23.67
N SER A 162 5.70 -3.39 24.23
CA SER A 162 5.93 -4.83 24.26
C SER A 162 4.67 -5.44 24.86
N VAL A 163 3.82 -6.00 24.00
CA VAL A 163 2.94 -7.06 24.46
C VAL A 163 3.86 -8.28 24.43
N ASP A 164 4.46 -8.58 25.58
CA ASP A 164 4.87 -9.96 25.84
C ASP A 164 3.61 -10.80 25.66
N VAL A 165 3.61 -11.62 24.61
CA VAL A 165 2.80 -12.82 24.59
C VAL A 165 3.70 -13.91 25.12
N GLY A 166 3.61 -14.12 26.44
CA GLY A 166 3.88 -15.43 27.03
C GLY A 166 2.83 -16.44 26.56
#